data_AF-A0A940SMS7-F1
#
_entry.id   AF-A0A940SMS7-F1
#
_cell.length_a   1.000
_cell.length_b   1.000
_cell.length_c   1.000
_cell.angle_alpha   90.00
_cell.angle_beta   90.00
_cell.angle_gamma   90.00
#
_symmetry.space_group_name_H-M   'P 1'
#
loop_
_entity.id
_entity.type
_entity.pdbx_description
1 polymer ?
#
loop_
_entity_poly.entity_id
_entity_poly.type
_entity_poly.pdbx_seq_one_letter_code
_entity_poly.pdbx_strand_id
1 'polypeptide(L)'
;MRKRTKAAAAAAMALAMLCGALPAVPGGAELLNTPLTAHAAGFAVLNNTDHTLYLSGEVTREQILAFRNNNKVKKIFCNSGCILPEDCSGLFQVDECWMDGPNREEYTGWQSVESIDFSHADASHVKNMKYMFACPGDIDNNSWPYYNCPKLLGLDHLNTSSVTNMYGMFEQNKADMLDLSGFDTSNVTTMEKMFMDCSALTTLNLNSFDTSKVTDMSAMFEGCWRLNTIYVSDLWSTDTVTSSNRMFCNCYSLAGGFGTKNVDEMWRKNAYYARIDGGKDAPGFLTDINSINNVRGVSLGLTDQIGVTFYVKYTDRLKKAVLAGYPGEVTVTDFTPIASGDYGGCVKLVYPVNATEARRKITLCLYNEDGARIPIYNSDLCRAPGDTIKFSVQDYLEQAPQYYPNNQKAQKLAAALGNYCNAASNYFCEKDYTVEGIEDVTIDKFEPYKQPLHGAKLSPVLNNRLELRLYTDSAVPGTIHAEQGILPDFKGTDQGYYSMSGITAAKIASQDSYEINGTTYTISPLTYGYYVMKNSDDEALKTVVRALFVYAKTALDY
;
A
#
# COMPACT_ATOMS: atom_id res chain seq x y z
N MET A 1 19.77 -69.45 0.84
CA MET A 1 18.33 -69.08 0.77
C MET A 1 17.75 -68.99 2.17
N ARG A 2 17.76 -67.79 2.77
CA ARG A 2 16.95 -67.33 3.93
C ARG A 2 17.49 -65.94 4.33
N LYS A 3 17.07 -64.89 3.62
CA LYS A 3 17.23 -63.47 4.02
C LYS A 3 16.46 -62.45 3.15
N ARG A 4 15.47 -62.86 2.35
CA ARG A 4 14.66 -61.94 1.51
C ARG A 4 13.18 -61.80 1.89
N THR A 5 12.71 -62.42 2.97
CA THR A 5 11.26 -62.47 3.28
C THR A 5 10.80 -61.60 4.46
N LYS A 6 11.65 -60.75 5.06
CA LYS A 6 11.21 -59.80 6.11
C LYS A 6 10.99 -58.35 5.64
N ALA A 7 11.56 -57.93 4.51
CA ALA A 7 11.32 -56.59 3.97
C ALA A 7 10.01 -56.48 3.16
N ALA A 8 9.59 -57.57 2.49
CA ALA A 8 8.34 -57.59 1.73
C ALA A 8 7.08 -57.62 2.62
N ALA A 9 7.18 -58.15 3.84
CA ALA A 9 6.05 -58.19 4.78
C ALA A 9 5.78 -56.84 5.47
N ALA A 10 6.81 -56.00 5.65
CA ALA A 10 6.64 -54.65 6.20
C ALA A 10 6.04 -53.67 5.17
N ALA A 11 6.43 -53.78 3.90
CA ALA A 11 5.86 -52.98 2.82
C ALA A 11 4.39 -53.34 2.51
N ALA A 12 4.01 -54.62 2.63
CA ALA A 12 2.61 -55.04 2.45
C ALA A 12 1.71 -54.66 3.64
N MET A 13 2.25 -54.57 4.87
CA MET A 13 1.48 -54.13 6.04
C MET A 13 1.26 -52.61 6.10
N ALA A 14 2.15 -51.80 5.51
CA ALA A 14 1.91 -50.36 5.36
C ALA A 14 0.86 -50.06 4.28
N LEU A 15 0.79 -50.87 3.21
CA LEU A 15 -0.22 -50.72 2.16
C LEU A 15 -1.62 -51.20 2.59
N ALA A 16 -1.71 -52.15 3.53
CA ALA A 16 -2.98 -52.67 4.04
C ALA A 16 -3.64 -51.78 5.13
N MET A 17 -2.89 -50.84 5.74
CA MET A 17 -3.47 -49.87 6.69
C MET A 17 -4.12 -48.65 6.00
N LEU A 18 -3.97 -48.51 4.68
CA LEU A 18 -4.54 -47.40 3.90
C LEU A 18 -5.80 -47.78 3.11
N CYS A 19 -6.26 -49.04 3.16
CA CYS A 19 -7.44 -49.49 2.43
C CYS A 19 -8.29 -50.46 3.28
N GLY A 20 -9.32 -49.95 3.97
CA GLY A 20 -10.29 -50.80 4.67
C GLY A 20 -11.38 -50.09 5.51
N ALA A 21 -12.44 -49.63 4.84
CA ALA A 21 -13.86 -49.59 5.25
C ALA A 21 -14.39 -48.69 6.43
N LEU A 22 -14.92 -47.50 6.07
CA LEU A 22 -16.28 -46.90 6.26
C LEU A 22 -17.03 -46.95 7.65
N PRO A 23 -17.81 -45.91 8.05
CA PRO A 23 -19.01 -45.46 7.32
C PRO A 23 -19.27 -43.94 7.19
N ALA A 24 -20.25 -43.64 6.33
CA ALA A 24 -20.66 -42.35 5.81
C ALA A 24 -21.03 -41.26 6.83
N VAL A 25 -20.70 -40.01 6.51
CA VAL A 25 -21.35 -38.79 7.02
C VAL A 25 -21.62 -37.86 5.83
N PRO A 26 -22.85 -37.34 5.65
CA PRO A 26 -23.20 -36.47 4.53
C PRO A 26 -22.93 -35.00 4.87
N GLY A 27 -22.27 -34.28 3.97
CA GLY A 27 -22.11 -32.82 4.09
C GLY A 27 -21.01 -32.31 3.18
N GLY A 28 -21.40 -31.60 2.12
CA GLY A 28 -20.49 -31.15 1.06
C GLY A 28 -19.41 -30.19 1.52
N ALA A 29 -18.21 -30.40 1.00
CA ALA A 29 -17.19 -29.37 0.83
C ALA A 29 -16.53 -29.61 -0.54
N GLU A 30 -16.38 -28.53 -1.30
CA GLU A 30 -15.91 -28.52 -2.68
C GLU A 30 -14.51 -29.14 -2.81
N LEU A 31 -14.37 -30.02 -3.80
CA LEU A 31 -13.09 -30.58 -4.23
C LEU A 31 -12.25 -29.48 -4.89
N LEU A 32 -11.22 -29.01 -4.20
CA LEU A 32 -10.11 -28.28 -4.82
C LEU A 32 -9.42 -29.22 -5.83
N ASN A 33 -9.73 -29.04 -7.10
CA ASN A 33 -9.04 -29.70 -8.21
C ASN A 33 -7.67 -29.04 -8.44
N THR A 34 -6.65 -29.51 -7.73
CA THR A 34 -5.26 -29.43 -8.20
C THR A 34 -4.65 -30.82 -8.20
N PRO A 35 -4.02 -31.28 -9.30
CA PRO A 35 -3.44 -32.62 -9.35
C PRO A 35 -2.19 -32.68 -8.47
N LEU A 36 -2.32 -33.28 -7.30
CA LEU A 36 -1.19 -33.66 -6.45
C LEU A 36 -0.46 -34.85 -7.10
N THR A 37 0.43 -34.58 -8.07
CA THR A 37 1.38 -35.61 -8.51
C THR A 37 2.47 -35.74 -7.47
N ALA A 38 2.37 -36.76 -6.62
CA ALA A 38 3.44 -37.23 -5.75
C ALA A 38 4.71 -37.52 -6.59
N HIS A 39 5.68 -36.63 -6.53
CA HIS A 39 7.06 -36.85 -7.00
C HIS A 39 7.98 -36.77 -5.79
N ALA A 40 9.06 -37.56 -5.80
CA ALA A 40 10.09 -37.61 -4.77
C ALA A 40 10.46 -36.20 -4.27
N ALA A 41 10.62 -36.03 -2.95
CA ALA A 41 10.87 -34.74 -2.30
C ALA A 41 12.12 -34.06 -2.87
N GLY A 42 11.93 -33.28 -3.94
CA GLY A 42 12.94 -32.44 -4.53
C GLY A 42 12.89 -31.09 -3.83
N PHE A 43 14.00 -30.67 -3.26
CA PHE A 43 14.13 -29.36 -2.62
C PHE A 43 14.09 -28.22 -3.66
N ALA A 44 14.43 -28.53 -4.92
CA ALA A 44 14.28 -27.64 -6.09
C ALA A 44 13.59 -28.39 -7.25
N VAL A 45 12.41 -27.93 -7.69
CA VAL A 45 11.58 -28.62 -8.70
C VAL A 45 11.13 -27.63 -9.77
N LEU A 46 11.54 -27.87 -11.02
CA LEU A 46 11.06 -27.10 -12.18
C LEU A 46 9.73 -27.65 -12.68
N ASN A 47 8.68 -26.83 -12.62
CA ASN A 47 7.43 -27.08 -13.32
C ASN A 47 7.56 -26.65 -14.79
N ASN A 48 7.50 -27.62 -15.71
CA ASN A 48 7.65 -27.37 -17.14
C ASN A 48 6.42 -26.72 -17.80
N THR A 49 5.27 -26.67 -17.11
CA THR A 49 4.03 -26.08 -17.64
C THR A 49 3.98 -24.57 -17.42
N ASP A 50 4.34 -24.11 -16.22
CA ASP A 50 4.34 -22.67 -15.89
C ASP A 50 5.75 -22.05 -15.86
N HIS A 51 6.79 -22.86 -16.13
CA HIS A 51 8.19 -22.46 -16.17
C HIS A 51 8.76 -21.94 -14.83
N THR A 52 8.17 -22.38 -13.70
CA THR A 52 8.57 -21.97 -12.36
C THR A 52 9.46 -23.02 -11.69
N LEU A 53 10.61 -22.60 -11.19
CA LEU A 53 11.44 -23.36 -10.27
C LEU A 53 10.96 -23.13 -8.84
N TYR A 54 10.34 -24.16 -8.27
CA TYR A 54 9.90 -24.16 -6.88
C TYR A 54 11.03 -24.61 -5.96
N LEU A 55 11.36 -23.78 -4.97
CA LEU A 55 12.29 -24.08 -3.90
C LEU A 55 11.51 -24.41 -2.63
N SER A 56 11.88 -25.48 -1.91
CA SER A 56 11.17 -25.93 -0.69
C SER A 56 12.08 -26.74 0.22
N GLY A 57 11.86 -26.64 1.54
CA GLY A 57 12.76 -27.25 2.52
C GLY A 57 14.13 -26.59 2.53
N GLU A 58 15.12 -27.29 3.10
CA GLU A 58 16.52 -26.84 3.11
C GLU A 58 17.16 -27.03 1.74
N VAL A 59 17.38 -25.91 1.03
CA VAL A 59 17.97 -25.90 -0.32
C VAL A 59 19.46 -25.56 -0.25
N THR A 60 20.29 -26.38 -0.89
CA THR A 60 21.72 -26.09 -0.99
C THR A 60 22.03 -25.17 -2.17
N ARG A 61 23.16 -24.48 -2.09
CA ARG A 61 23.66 -23.63 -3.18
C ARG A 61 23.83 -24.42 -4.48
N GLU A 62 24.34 -25.64 -4.44
CA GLU A 62 24.53 -26.49 -5.63
C GLU A 62 23.20 -26.88 -6.27
N GLN A 63 22.17 -27.17 -5.45
CA GLN A 63 20.84 -27.52 -5.95
C GLN A 63 20.20 -26.37 -6.73
N ILE A 64 20.38 -25.14 -6.26
CA ILE A 64 19.87 -23.94 -6.93
C ILE A 64 20.68 -23.66 -8.19
N LEU A 65 22.01 -23.61 -8.08
CA LEU A 65 22.90 -23.30 -9.21
C LEU A 65 22.84 -24.32 -10.34
N ALA A 66 22.42 -25.56 -10.09
CA ALA A 66 22.16 -26.56 -11.12
C ALA A 66 21.15 -26.10 -12.19
N PHE A 67 20.28 -25.14 -11.86
CA PHE A 67 19.26 -24.59 -12.76
C PHE A 67 19.67 -23.29 -13.45
N ARG A 68 20.81 -22.69 -13.08
CA ARG A 68 21.14 -21.31 -13.49
C ARG A 68 21.19 -21.11 -15.01
N ASN A 69 21.66 -22.11 -15.76
CA ASN A 69 21.75 -22.04 -17.23
C ASN A 69 20.55 -22.68 -17.94
N ASN A 70 19.50 -23.05 -17.20
CA ASN A 70 18.31 -23.67 -17.76
C ASN A 70 17.35 -22.60 -18.30
N ASN A 71 17.36 -22.41 -19.62
CA ASN A 71 16.53 -21.42 -20.32
C ASN A 71 15.00 -21.63 -20.17
N LYS A 72 14.56 -22.79 -19.67
CA LYS A 72 13.16 -23.08 -19.34
C LYS A 72 12.73 -22.50 -18.01
N VAL A 73 13.66 -22.11 -17.14
CA VAL A 73 13.33 -21.42 -15.89
C VAL A 73 13.05 -19.97 -16.22
N LYS A 74 11.79 -19.57 -16.04
CA LYS A 74 11.34 -18.19 -16.21
C LYS A 74 11.05 -17.53 -14.88
N LYS A 75 10.67 -18.32 -13.86
CA LYS A 75 10.35 -17.82 -12.53
C LYS A 75 11.00 -18.71 -11.48
N ILE A 76 11.33 -18.13 -10.33
CA ILE A 76 11.77 -18.87 -9.15
C ILE A 76 10.83 -18.48 -8.00
N PHE A 77 10.31 -19.47 -7.28
CA PHE A 77 9.38 -19.25 -6.18
C PHE A 77 9.81 -20.05 -4.95
N CYS A 78 10.04 -19.36 -3.83
CA CYS A 78 10.29 -20.00 -2.55
C CYS A 78 8.95 -20.38 -1.90
N ASN A 79 8.66 -21.68 -1.78
CA ASN A 79 7.48 -22.17 -1.08
C ASN A 79 7.59 -21.93 0.44
N SER A 80 6.46 -22.00 1.13
CA SER A 80 6.44 -22.05 2.59
C SER A 80 7.37 -23.15 3.12
N GLY A 81 8.27 -22.77 4.03
CA GLY A 81 9.31 -23.66 4.57
C GLY A 81 10.56 -23.82 3.70
N CYS A 82 10.74 -22.99 2.67
CA CYS A 82 12.01 -22.87 1.94
C CYS A 82 13.07 -22.20 2.81
N ILE A 83 14.17 -22.90 3.09
CA ILE A 83 15.30 -22.43 3.92
C ILE A 83 16.49 -22.24 2.99
N LEU A 84 16.93 -20.98 2.82
CA LEU A 84 18.06 -20.63 1.96
C LEU A 84 19.40 -21.11 2.56
N PRO A 85 20.47 -21.31 1.76
CA PRO A 85 21.76 -21.71 2.31
C PRO A 85 22.44 -20.58 3.12
N GLU A 86 23.24 -20.95 4.14
CA GLU A 86 23.97 -19.98 4.98
C GLU A 86 24.84 -18.99 4.16
N ASP A 87 25.45 -19.48 3.07
CA ASP A 87 26.15 -18.67 2.06
C ASP A 87 25.33 -18.56 0.77
N CYS A 88 24.70 -17.41 0.59
CA CYS A 88 23.96 -17.05 -0.62
C CYS A 88 24.81 -16.27 -1.64
N SER A 89 26.14 -16.32 -1.54
CA SER A 89 27.02 -15.60 -2.46
C SER A 89 26.75 -15.93 -3.93
N GLY A 90 26.44 -14.91 -4.74
CA GLY A 90 26.19 -15.02 -6.18
C GLY A 90 25.04 -15.97 -6.56
N LEU A 91 24.15 -16.32 -5.61
CA LEU A 91 23.18 -17.38 -5.81
C LEU A 91 22.20 -17.10 -6.96
N PHE A 92 21.81 -15.84 -7.13
CA PHE A 92 20.92 -15.35 -8.17
C PHE A 92 21.57 -14.24 -9.03
N GLN A 93 22.90 -14.26 -9.12
CA GLN A 93 23.68 -13.35 -9.96
C GLN A 93 23.48 -13.67 -11.45
N VAL A 94 23.28 -12.64 -12.28
CA VAL A 94 22.95 -12.83 -13.71
C VAL A 94 24.18 -12.95 -14.62
N ASP A 95 25.30 -12.32 -14.26
CA ASP A 95 26.55 -12.38 -15.01
C ASP A 95 27.77 -12.08 -14.12
N GLU A 96 28.99 -12.19 -14.64
CA GLU A 96 30.24 -11.91 -13.92
C GLU A 96 30.44 -10.40 -13.62
N CYS A 97 30.74 -10.06 -12.37
CA CYS A 97 31.25 -8.72 -12.01
C CYS A 97 32.74 -8.64 -12.37
N TRP A 98 33.17 -7.56 -13.02
CA TRP A 98 34.59 -7.34 -13.34
C TRP A 98 35.41 -6.95 -12.09
N MET A 99 36.46 -7.74 -11.81
CA MET A 99 37.61 -7.52 -10.88
C MET A 99 37.32 -7.68 -9.36
N ASP A 100 38.11 -8.37 -8.52
CA ASP A 100 39.51 -8.88 -8.55
C ASP A 100 39.62 -10.25 -7.85
N GLY A 101 40.36 -11.20 -8.41
CA GLY A 101 40.84 -12.39 -7.68
C GLY A 101 41.00 -13.68 -8.53
N PRO A 102 41.94 -14.58 -8.17
CA PRO A 102 42.27 -15.78 -8.95
C PRO A 102 41.24 -16.93 -8.84
N ASN A 103 40.22 -16.81 -7.99
CA ASN A 103 39.15 -17.79 -7.85
C ASN A 103 37.92 -17.37 -8.68
N ARG A 104 38.02 -17.55 -9.99
CA ARG A 104 36.89 -17.44 -10.92
C ARG A 104 35.94 -18.62 -10.70
N GLU A 105 35.00 -18.49 -9.78
CA GLU A 105 33.78 -19.26 -9.91
C GLU A 105 32.96 -18.56 -11.01
N GLU A 106 32.72 -19.24 -12.13
CA GLU A 106 31.87 -18.73 -13.22
C GLU A 106 30.45 -18.54 -12.66
N TYR A 107 30.07 -17.32 -12.28
CA TYR A 107 28.72 -16.95 -11.81
C TYR A 107 27.84 -16.47 -12.98
N THR A 108 27.92 -17.15 -14.12
CA THR A 108 27.06 -16.88 -15.28
C THR A 108 25.77 -17.71 -15.17
N GLY A 109 24.59 -17.08 -15.25
CA GLY A 109 23.30 -17.77 -15.14
C GLY A 109 22.08 -16.86 -15.04
N TRP A 110 20.87 -17.43 -15.02
CA TRP A 110 19.59 -16.75 -14.77
C TRP A 110 19.14 -15.69 -15.78
N GLN A 111 19.83 -15.54 -16.92
CA GLN A 111 19.50 -14.58 -17.98
C GLN A 111 18.07 -14.74 -18.56
N SER A 112 17.46 -15.92 -18.41
CA SER A 112 16.09 -16.19 -18.86
C SER A 112 15.02 -15.94 -17.79
N VAL A 113 15.42 -15.66 -16.55
CA VAL A 113 14.50 -15.51 -15.41
C VAL A 113 13.93 -14.10 -15.41
N GLU A 114 12.61 -14.02 -15.27
CA GLU A 114 11.82 -12.80 -15.25
C GLU A 114 11.55 -12.33 -13.82
N SER A 115 11.38 -13.26 -12.88
CA SER A 115 11.11 -12.94 -11.47
C SER A 115 11.59 -14.00 -10.49
N ILE A 116 11.96 -13.56 -9.29
CA ILE A 116 12.31 -14.39 -8.15
C ILE A 116 11.49 -13.91 -6.95
N ASP A 117 10.78 -14.83 -6.30
CA ASP A 117 9.89 -14.53 -5.18
C ASP A 117 10.38 -15.17 -3.87
N PHE A 118 10.68 -14.30 -2.90
CA PHE A 118 11.19 -14.61 -1.57
C PHE A 118 10.14 -14.49 -0.47
N SER A 119 8.87 -14.29 -0.80
CA SER A 119 7.80 -14.01 0.18
C SER A 119 7.65 -15.07 1.28
N HIS A 120 8.18 -16.28 1.07
CA HIS A 120 8.18 -17.36 2.05
C HIS A 120 9.56 -17.97 2.32
N ALA A 121 10.64 -17.29 1.92
CA ALA A 121 12.00 -17.75 2.18
C ALA A 121 12.40 -17.49 3.64
N ASP A 122 12.94 -18.51 4.29
CA ASP A 122 13.64 -18.38 5.56
C ASP A 122 15.13 -18.10 5.31
N ALA A 123 15.53 -16.86 5.60
CA ALA A 123 16.91 -16.39 5.55
C ALA A 123 17.48 -16.08 6.94
N SER A 124 16.79 -16.45 8.02
CA SER A 124 17.11 -16.04 9.40
C SER A 124 18.51 -16.46 9.88
N HIS A 125 19.11 -17.45 9.23
CA HIS A 125 20.44 -18.00 9.53
C HIS A 125 21.49 -17.66 8.47
N VAL A 126 21.12 -16.96 7.39
CA VAL A 126 22.02 -16.59 6.30
C VAL A 126 23.04 -15.57 6.80
N LYS A 127 24.33 -15.80 6.50
CA LYS A 127 25.43 -14.92 6.93
C LYS A 127 26.04 -14.10 5.80
N ASN A 128 25.93 -14.58 4.56
CA ASN A 128 26.60 -13.99 3.42
C ASN A 128 25.65 -13.86 2.23
N MET A 129 25.44 -12.63 1.76
CA MET A 129 24.60 -12.28 0.61
C MET A 129 25.41 -11.56 -0.47
N LYS A 130 26.73 -11.76 -0.49
CA LYS A 130 27.63 -11.14 -1.47
C LYS A 130 27.14 -11.39 -2.91
N TYR A 131 26.95 -10.34 -3.70
CA TYR A 131 26.48 -10.41 -5.10
C TYR A 131 25.19 -11.20 -5.33
N MET A 132 24.41 -11.50 -4.28
CA MET A 132 23.30 -12.45 -4.38
C MET A 132 22.31 -12.08 -5.49
N PHE A 133 22.09 -10.78 -5.72
CA PHE A 133 21.17 -10.22 -6.71
C PHE A 133 21.86 -9.31 -7.74
N ALA A 134 23.17 -9.48 -7.91
CA ALA A 134 23.95 -8.66 -8.84
C ALA A 134 23.54 -8.96 -10.29
N CYS A 135 23.47 -7.92 -11.11
CA CYS A 135 23.20 -8.01 -12.54
C CYS A 135 24.21 -7.20 -13.33
N PRO A 136 25.51 -7.54 -13.25
CA PRO A 136 26.54 -6.82 -13.98
C PRO A 136 26.32 -6.96 -15.49
N GLY A 137 26.60 -5.89 -16.22
CA GLY A 137 26.59 -5.86 -17.68
C GLY A 137 27.99 -5.60 -18.22
N ASP A 138 28.22 -5.97 -19.48
CA ASP A 138 29.44 -5.58 -20.19
C ASP A 138 29.46 -4.05 -20.39
N ILE A 139 30.42 -3.38 -19.75
CA ILE A 139 30.58 -1.92 -19.75
C ILE A 139 31.17 -1.42 -21.08
N ASP A 140 31.75 -2.33 -21.89
CA ASP A 140 32.65 -1.96 -22.99
C ASP A 140 32.03 -2.05 -24.39
N ASN A 141 30.86 -2.68 -24.58
CA ASN A 141 30.29 -2.86 -25.92
C ASN A 141 28.76 -2.71 -25.97
N ASN A 142 28.32 -1.62 -26.60
CA ASN A 142 26.94 -1.34 -27.06
C ASN A 142 26.33 -2.39 -28.03
N SER A 143 26.77 -3.65 -27.97
CA SER A 143 26.54 -4.69 -28.97
C SER A 143 25.87 -5.97 -28.44
N TRP A 144 25.61 -6.09 -27.14
CA TRP A 144 24.87 -7.21 -26.56
C TRP A 144 23.53 -6.74 -26.00
N PRO A 145 22.42 -7.46 -26.24
CA PRO A 145 21.13 -7.10 -25.66
C PRO A 145 21.25 -7.15 -24.14
N TYR A 146 20.98 -6.02 -23.48
CA TYR A 146 20.92 -5.87 -22.03
C TYR A 146 20.33 -7.13 -21.38
N TYR A 147 21.10 -7.82 -20.54
CA TYR A 147 20.61 -9.00 -19.84
C TYR A 147 19.39 -8.63 -18.99
N ASN A 148 18.41 -9.53 -18.97
CA ASN A 148 17.20 -9.34 -18.18
C ASN A 148 17.53 -9.55 -16.70
N CYS A 149 17.50 -8.48 -15.91
CA CYS A 149 17.60 -8.56 -14.45
C CYS A 149 16.26 -9.06 -13.88
N PRO A 150 16.22 -10.18 -13.13
CA PRO A 150 14.97 -10.66 -12.57
C PRO A 150 14.32 -9.65 -11.63
N LYS A 151 13.00 -9.49 -11.74
CA LYS A 151 12.22 -8.76 -10.75
C LYS A 151 12.25 -9.52 -9.42
N LEU A 152 12.69 -8.86 -8.35
CA LEU A 152 12.71 -9.42 -7.00
C LEU A 152 11.39 -9.10 -6.29
N LEU A 153 10.76 -10.13 -5.71
CA LEU A 153 9.52 -10.02 -4.94
C LEU A 153 9.75 -10.55 -3.52
N GLY A 154 9.03 -10.00 -2.54
CA GLY A 154 9.08 -10.45 -1.15
C GLY A 154 10.38 -10.11 -0.40
N LEU A 155 11.15 -9.13 -0.86
CA LEU A 155 12.36 -8.66 -0.16
C LEU A 155 12.04 -8.07 1.23
N ASP A 156 10.86 -7.49 1.40
CA ASP A 156 10.34 -6.95 2.66
C ASP A 156 10.05 -8.03 3.72
N HIS A 157 10.05 -9.31 3.34
CA HIS A 157 9.89 -10.45 4.25
C HIS A 157 11.19 -11.21 4.53
N LEU A 158 12.28 -10.86 3.84
CA LEU A 158 13.55 -11.56 3.95
C LEU A 158 14.28 -11.15 5.23
N ASN A 159 14.35 -12.06 6.21
CA ASN A 159 15.04 -11.80 7.47
C ASN A 159 16.57 -11.79 7.27
N THR A 160 17.19 -10.61 7.37
CA THR A 160 18.65 -10.44 7.22
C THR A 160 19.41 -10.27 8.55
N SER A 161 18.76 -10.48 9.70
CA SER A 161 19.35 -10.18 11.02
C SER A 161 20.66 -10.92 11.34
N SER A 162 20.92 -12.06 10.70
CA SER A 162 22.17 -12.83 10.85
C SER A 162 23.24 -12.49 9.79
N VAL A 163 22.92 -11.66 8.80
CA VAL A 163 23.81 -11.37 7.67
C VAL A 163 24.95 -10.46 8.13
N THR A 164 26.18 -10.86 7.80
CA THR A 164 27.41 -10.09 8.08
C THR A 164 28.02 -9.47 6.83
N ASN A 165 27.70 -9.98 5.64
CA ASN A 165 28.32 -9.56 4.38
C ASN A 165 27.26 -9.28 3.31
N MET A 166 27.15 -8.02 2.88
CA MET A 166 26.27 -7.56 1.79
C MET A 166 27.06 -6.94 0.62
N TYR A 167 28.33 -7.32 0.46
CA TYR A 167 29.18 -6.86 -0.64
C TYR A 167 28.46 -7.01 -1.98
N GLY A 168 28.28 -5.93 -2.73
CA GLY A 168 27.75 -5.95 -4.09
C GLY A 168 26.38 -6.61 -4.24
N MET A 169 25.61 -6.76 -3.15
CA MET A 169 24.38 -7.57 -3.14
C MET A 169 23.42 -7.23 -4.28
N PHE A 170 23.30 -5.94 -4.62
CA PHE A 170 22.49 -5.44 -5.74
C PHE A 170 23.34 -4.77 -6.83
N GLU A 171 24.64 -5.08 -6.95
CA GLU A 171 25.50 -4.45 -7.95
C GLU A 171 24.87 -4.56 -9.35
N GLN A 172 24.80 -3.42 -10.04
CA GLN A 172 24.29 -3.23 -11.39
C GLN A 172 22.83 -3.68 -11.60
N ASN A 173 22.09 -3.94 -10.53
CA ASN A 173 20.69 -4.34 -10.59
C ASN A 173 19.85 -3.26 -11.33
N LYS A 174 18.90 -3.72 -12.14
CA LYS A 174 18.10 -2.86 -13.03
C LYS A 174 16.70 -2.55 -12.48
N ALA A 175 16.42 -2.91 -11.23
CA ALA A 175 15.19 -2.52 -10.56
C ALA A 175 15.07 -1.00 -10.45
N ASP A 176 13.88 -0.47 -10.74
CA ASP A 176 13.52 0.93 -10.53
C ASP A 176 13.14 1.23 -9.07
N MET A 177 12.81 0.18 -8.30
CA MET A 177 12.48 0.20 -6.88
C MET A 177 12.97 -1.08 -6.18
N LEU A 178 13.52 -0.93 -4.98
CA LEU A 178 13.85 -2.02 -4.06
C LEU A 178 13.13 -1.77 -2.73
N ASP A 179 12.24 -2.69 -2.33
CA ASP A 179 11.60 -2.64 -1.01
C ASP A 179 12.46 -3.38 0.00
N LEU A 180 13.25 -2.63 0.77
CA LEU A 180 14.20 -3.14 1.74
C LEU A 180 13.74 -2.94 3.19
N SER A 181 12.45 -2.66 3.38
CA SER A 181 11.88 -2.30 4.69
C SER A 181 12.01 -3.39 5.76
N GLY A 182 12.13 -4.66 5.36
CA GLY A 182 12.34 -5.81 6.23
C GLY A 182 13.80 -6.12 6.58
N PHE A 183 14.77 -5.38 6.01
CA PHE A 183 16.19 -5.65 6.23
C PHE A 183 16.61 -5.14 7.62
N ASP A 184 17.23 -6.04 8.38
CA ASP A 184 18.02 -5.74 9.58
C ASP A 184 19.50 -5.86 9.21
N THR A 185 20.23 -4.75 9.26
CA THR A 185 21.66 -4.70 8.92
C THR A 185 22.56 -4.53 10.14
N SER A 186 22.03 -4.67 11.36
CA SER A 186 22.75 -4.41 12.62
C SER A 186 23.96 -5.31 12.86
N ASN A 187 24.11 -6.40 12.08
CA ASN A 187 25.27 -7.30 12.11
C ASN A 187 26.16 -7.22 10.86
N VAL A 188 25.78 -6.41 9.86
CA VAL A 188 26.54 -6.28 8.61
C VAL A 188 27.83 -5.49 8.86
N THR A 189 28.95 -6.04 8.39
CA THR A 189 30.28 -5.42 8.53
C THR A 189 30.80 -4.82 7.22
N THR A 190 30.25 -5.22 6.06
CA THR A 190 30.62 -4.66 4.75
C THR A 190 29.40 -4.47 3.84
N MET A 191 29.34 -3.30 3.23
CA MET A 191 28.36 -2.89 2.21
C MET A 191 29.06 -2.34 0.95
N GLU A 192 30.33 -2.71 0.76
CA GLU A 192 31.10 -2.32 -0.43
C GLU A 192 30.31 -2.67 -1.70
N LYS A 193 30.20 -1.72 -2.63
CA LYS A 193 29.48 -1.83 -3.91
C LYS A 193 28.01 -2.26 -3.83
N MET A 194 27.36 -2.26 -2.65
CA MET A 194 26.04 -2.87 -2.47
C MET A 194 25.00 -2.43 -3.52
N PHE A 195 25.01 -1.16 -3.95
CA PHE A 195 24.14 -0.60 -4.98
C PHE A 195 24.92 -0.01 -6.17
N MET A 196 26.20 -0.37 -6.36
CA MET A 196 27.02 0.16 -7.45
C MET A 196 26.31 -0.02 -8.80
N ASP A 197 26.28 1.01 -9.63
CA ASP A 197 25.69 1.05 -10.97
C ASP A 197 24.22 0.59 -11.06
N CYS A 198 23.45 0.72 -9.96
CA CYS A 198 21.99 0.62 -9.97
C CYS A 198 21.35 1.80 -10.71
N SER A 199 21.59 1.88 -12.02
CA SER A 199 21.31 3.04 -12.85
C SER A 199 19.83 3.33 -13.06
N ALA A 200 18.93 2.40 -12.74
CA ALA A 200 17.48 2.57 -12.83
C ALA A 200 16.86 3.19 -11.58
N LEU A 201 17.51 3.08 -10.41
CA LEU A 201 17.00 3.61 -9.15
C LEU A 201 16.89 5.13 -9.20
N THR A 202 15.73 5.66 -8.81
CA THR A 202 15.52 7.10 -8.63
C THR A 202 15.47 7.49 -7.16
N THR A 203 14.95 6.61 -6.31
CA THR A 203 14.82 6.80 -4.86
C THR A 203 15.21 5.51 -4.16
N LEU A 204 15.90 5.61 -3.03
CA LEU A 204 16.25 4.47 -2.19
C LEU A 204 15.89 4.73 -0.73
N ASN A 205 15.16 3.80 -0.11
CA ASN A 205 14.78 3.88 1.31
C ASN A 205 15.62 2.90 2.13
N LEU A 206 16.49 3.44 2.98
CA LEU A 206 17.38 2.71 3.88
C LEU A 206 17.07 3.04 5.35
N ASN A 207 15.83 3.41 5.69
CA ASN A 207 15.41 3.76 7.05
C ASN A 207 15.70 2.66 8.09
N SER A 208 15.61 1.38 7.71
CA SER A 208 15.88 0.24 8.59
C SER A 208 17.37 -0.12 8.70
N PHE A 209 18.24 0.53 7.91
CA PHE A 209 19.66 0.19 7.88
C PHE A 209 20.37 0.75 9.10
N ASP A 210 20.70 -0.13 10.05
CA ASP A 210 21.71 0.11 11.08
C ASP A 210 23.10 -0.16 10.49
N THR A 211 23.89 0.90 10.32
CA THR A 211 25.24 0.81 9.74
C THR A 211 26.35 0.92 10.80
N SER A 212 26.01 0.83 12.09
CA SER A 212 26.92 1.06 13.22
C SER A 212 28.10 0.08 13.32
N LYS A 213 28.06 -1.05 12.60
CA LYS A 213 29.14 -2.04 12.53
C LYS A 213 29.84 -2.09 11.16
N VAL A 214 29.40 -1.29 10.19
CA VAL A 214 29.94 -1.34 8.82
C VAL A 214 31.29 -0.65 8.80
N THR A 215 32.31 -1.34 8.29
CA THR A 215 33.68 -0.80 8.17
C THR A 215 34.02 -0.40 6.74
N ASP A 216 33.34 -0.98 5.75
CA ASP A 216 33.56 -0.67 4.32
C ASP A 216 32.25 -0.34 3.60
N MET A 217 32.21 0.85 3.00
CA MET A 217 31.14 1.36 2.16
C MET A 217 31.68 1.89 0.81
N SER A 218 32.86 1.41 0.40
CA SER A 218 33.49 1.82 -0.85
C SER A 218 32.56 1.55 -2.03
N ALA A 219 32.45 2.54 -2.93
CA ALA A 219 31.62 2.50 -4.13
C ALA A 219 30.14 2.10 -3.91
N MET A 220 29.60 2.21 -2.69
CA MET A 220 28.27 1.69 -2.35
C MET A 220 27.16 2.19 -3.29
N PHE A 221 27.21 3.45 -3.73
CA PHE A 221 26.25 4.05 -4.67
C PHE A 221 26.90 4.51 -5.98
N GLU A 222 28.16 4.16 -6.22
CA GLU A 222 28.90 4.62 -7.39
C GLU A 222 28.11 4.33 -8.67
N GLY A 223 27.99 5.29 -9.59
CA GLY A 223 27.32 5.05 -10.88
C GLY A 223 25.78 5.05 -10.85
N CYS A 224 25.16 5.26 -9.68
CA CYS A 224 23.72 5.49 -9.56
C CYS A 224 23.30 6.88 -10.09
N TRP A 225 23.46 7.13 -11.39
CA TRP A 225 23.34 8.47 -11.97
C TRP A 225 21.91 9.04 -11.97
N ARG A 226 20.88 8.19 -11.87
CA ARG A 226 19.45 8.58 -11.73
C ARG A 226 19.00 8.72 -10.27
N LEU A 227 19.77 8.22 -9.31
CA LEU A 227 19.41 8.25 -7.90
C LEU A 227 19.39 9.70 -7.41
N ASN A 228 18.21 10.17 -7.03
CA ASN A 228 17.98 11.55 -6.62
C ASN A 228 17.97 11.71 -5.10
N THR A 229 17.50 10.69 -4.37
CA THR A 229 17.26 10.77 -2.92
C THR A 229 17.57 9.42 -2.27
N ILE A 230 18.27 9.48 -1.16
CA ILE A 230 18.49 8.36 -0.24
C ILE A 230 17.86 8.75 1.10
N TYR A 231 16.90 7.95 1.58
CA TYR A 231 16.32 8.13 2.91
C TYR A 231 17.01 7.25 3.93
N VAL A 232 17.30 7.83 5.09
CA VAL A 232 17.87 7.14 6.24
C VAL A 232 17.17 7.59 7.53
N SER A 233 17.43 6.89 8.63
CA SER A 233 17.03 7.30 9.97
C SER A 233 18.26 7.57 10.84
N ASP A 234 18.05 7.80 12.13
CA ASP A 234 19.11 7.94 13.12
C ASP A 234 19.94 6.65 13.32
N LEU A 235 19.55 5.53 12.71
CA LEU A 235 20.33 4.27 12.69
C LEU A 235 21.53 4.33 11.73
N TRP A 236 21.55 5.28 10.81
CA TRP A 236 22.66 5.44 9.87
C TRP A 236 23.84 6.14 10.53
N SER A 237 24.97 5.44 10.65
CA SER A 237 26.26 5.97 11.13
C SER A 237 27.41 5.59 10.20
N THR A 238 28.40 6.48 10.09
CA THR A 238 29.66 6.24 9.38
C THR A 238 30.88 6.25 10.32
N ASP A 239 30.66 6.24 11.64
CA ASP A 239 31.73 6.38 12.64
C ASP A 239 32.74 5.23 12.62
N THR A 240 32.31 4.04 12.20
CA THR A 240 33.16 2.84 12.08
C THR A 240 33.76 2.65 10.69
N VAL A 241 33.41 3.49 9.72
CA VAL A 241 33.79 3.31 8.32
C VAL A 241 35.25 3.72 8.11
N THR A 242 36.09 2.75 7.76
CA THR A 242 37.52 2.97 7.44
C THR A 242 37.77 3.10 5.94
N SER A 243 36.87 2.57 5.11
CA SER A 243 36.97 2.56 3.65
C SER A 243 35.66 3.05 3.02
N SER A 244 35.75 4.11 2.22
CA SER A 244 34.57 4.74 1.59
C SER A 244 34.87 5.36 0.23
N ASN A 245 35.91 4.86 -0.43
CA ASN A 245 36.39 5.40 -1.69
C ASN A 245 35.27 5.37 -2.72
N ARG A 246 35.08 6.48 -3.45
CA ARG A 246 34.13 6.59 -4.57
C ARG A 246 32.64 6.36 -4.21
N MET A 247 32.25 6.38 -2.93
CA MET A 247 30.88 6.03 -2.49
C MET A 247 29.76 6.66 -3.33
N PHE A 248 29.87 7.95 -3.68
CA PHE A 248 28.89 8.67 -4.52
C PHE A 248 29.45 9.14 -5.86
N CYS A 249 30.54 8.53 -6.35
CA CYS A 249 31.07 8.85 -7.67
C CYS A 249 29.98 8.61 -8.74
N ASN A 250 29.87 9.50 -9.72
CA ASN A 250 28.87 9.43 -10.79
C ASN A 250 27.38 9.44 -10.37
N CYS A 251 27.05 9.74 -9.09
CA CYS A 251 25.68 10.06 -8.67
C CYS A 251 25.33 11.52 -9.05
N TYR A 252 25.06 11.78 -10.33
CA TYR A 252 24.89 13.17 -10.82
C TYR A 252 23.57 13.82 -10.39
N SER A 253 22.55 13.02 -10.10
CA SER A 253 21.21 13.50 -9.75
C SER A 253 20.96 13.58 -8.24
N LEU A 254 21.89 13.06 -7.42
CA LEU A 254 21.72 12.92 -5.97
C LEU A 254 21.73 14.29 -5.28
N ALA A 255 20.74 14.50 -4.42
CA ALA A 255 20.62 15.69 -3.59
C ALA A 255 20.30 15.31 -2.14
N GLY A 256 20.95 15.97 -1.19
CA GLY A 256 20.60 15.87 0.22
C GLY A 256 19.23 16.47 0.54
N GLY A 257 18.71 16.17 1.73
CA GLY A 257 17.37 16.59 2.15
C GLY A 257 17.11 18.11 2.15
N PHE A 258 18.16 18.94 2.26
CA PHE A 258 18.12 20.40 2.16
C PHE A 258 18.68 20.91 0.81
N GLY A 259 18.81 20.02 -0.17
CA GLY A 259 19.21 20.37 -1.53
C GLY A 259 20.72 20.43 -1.75
N THR A 260 21.55 19.89 -0.84
CA THR A 260 22.98 19.74 -1.07
C THR A 260 23.21 18.92 -2.34
N LYS A 261 23.78 19.54 -3.37
CA LYS A 261 24.09 18.93 -4.68
C LYS A 261 25.56 19.10 -4.99
N ASN A 262 26.08 18.24 -5.88
CA ASN A 262 27.35 18.41 -6.60
C ASN A 262 28.41 19.20 -5.82
N VAL A 263 28.98 18.56 -4.80
CA VAL A 263 30.16 19.09 -4.13
C VAL A 263 31.30 19.10 -5.14
N ASP A 264 31.89 20.28 -5.37
CA ASP A 264 32.81 20.61 -6.50
C ASP A 264 34.09 19.73 -6.56
N GLU A 265 34.32 18.88 -5.57
CA GLU A 265 35.46 17.98 -5.51
C GLU A 265 35.03 16.53 -5.78
N MET A 266 35.13 16.12 -7.05
CA MET A 266 34.74 14.80 -7.56
C MET A 266 35.39 13.61 -6.82
N TRP A 267 36.48 13.85 -6.09
CA TRP A 267 37.21 12.87 -5.27
C TRP A 267 36.78 12.82 -3.79
N ARG A 268 36.02 13.81 -3.29
CA ARG A 268 35.50 13.86 -1.91
C ARG A 268 34.10 13.24 -1.74
N LYS A 269 33.57 12.59 -2.77
CA LYS A 269 32.28 11.87 -2.75
C LYS A 269 32.40 10.52 -2.00
N ASN A 270 32.85 10.57 -0.75
CA ASN A 270 33.08 9.45 0.16
C ASN A 270 32.14 9.52 1.38
N ALA A 271 32.43 8.74 2.43
CA ALA A 271 31.58 8.69 3.63
C ALA A 271 31.40 10.04 4.35
N TYR A 272 32.25 11.04 4.10
CA TYR A 272 32.13 12.37 4.69
C TYR A 272 30.77 13.04 4.39
N TYR A 273 30.20 12.78 3.19
CA TYR A 273 28.87 13.27 2.81
C TYR A 273 27.77 12.22 3.01
N ALA A 274 28.10 11.01 3.46
CA ALA A 274 27.14 9.97 3.80
C ALA A 274 26.57 10.20 5.22
N ARG A 275 25.98 11.38 5.40
CA ARG A 275 25.29 11.81 6.62
C ARG A 275 24.01 12.54 6.25
N ILE A 276 23.09 12.64 7.20
CA ILE A 276 21.88 13.44 7.05
C ILE A 276 22.28 14.88 6.71
N ASP A 277 21.70 15.39 5.63
CA ASP A 277 21.91 16.75 5.18
C ASP A 277 21.38 17.72 6.24
N GLY A 278 22.25 18.55 6.80
CA GLY A 278 21.90 19.67 7.69
C GLY A 278 21.90 21.02 6.97
N GLY A 279 21.94 21.02 5.63
CA GLY A 279 22.00 22.22 4.81
C GLY A 279 23.40 22.82 4.77
N LYS A 280 23.49 24.15 4.64
CA LYS A 280 24.77 24.86 4.37
C LYS A 280 25.85 24.60 5.43
N ASP A 281 25.45 24.48 6.69
CA ASP A 281 26.39 24.36 7.82
C ASP A 281 26.88 22.91 8.02
N ALA A 282 26.12 21.93 7.52
CA ALA A 282 26.43 20.51 7.64
C ALA A 282 25.96 19.75 6.39
N PRO A 283 26.60 19.96 5.22
CA PRO A 283 26.14 19.35 3.98
C PRO A 283 26.27 17.83 4.04
N GLY A 284 25.24 17.15 3.54
CA GLY A 284 25.16 15.69 3.41
C GLY A 284 24.32 15.30 2.20
N PHE A 285 24.41 14.05 1.75
CA PHE A 285 23.61 13.52 0.63
C PHE A 285 22.40 12.69 1.09
N LEU A 286 22.24 12.47 2.40
CA LEU A 286 21.16 11.66 2.93
C LEU A 286 20.02 12.54 3.41
N THR A 287 18.80 12.04 3.28
CA THR A 287 17.58 12.69 3.76
C THR A 287 17.07 11.94 4.98
N ASP A 288 16.91 12.63 6.11
CA ASP A 288 16.28 12.04 7.27
C ASP A 288 14.79 11.78 6.99
N ILE A 289 14.40 10.52 7.01
CA ILE A 289 13.01 10.05 6.85
C ILE A 289 12.09 10.57 7.99
N ASN A 290 12.64 10.90 9.15
CA ASN A 290 11.86 11.43 10.26
C ASN A 290 11.58 12.94 10.10
N SER A 291 12.38 13.62 9.29
CA SER A 291 12.25 15.04 8.92
C SER A 291 11.25 15.29 7.77
N ILE A 292 10.81 14.25 7.06
CA ILE A 292 9.76 14.35 6.04
C ILE A 292 8.37 14.22 6.67
N ASN A 293 7.38 14.80 6.00
CA ASN A 293 5.98 14.69 6.39
C ASN A 293 5.49 13.25 6.14
N ASN A 294 5.45 12.45 7.19
CA ASN A 294 4.91 11.08 7.14
C ASN A 294 3.38 11.11 7.26
N VAL A 295 2.65 10.46 6.37
CA VAL A 295 1.22 10.21 6.60
C VAL A 295 1.10 9.07 7.60
N ARG A 296 0.78 9.41 8.85
CA ARG A 296 0.65 8.46 9.97
C ARG A 296 -0.62 7.60 9.88
N GLY A 297 -1.53 7.95 8.98
CA GLY A 297 -2.72 7.18 8.75
C GLY A 297 -3.66 7.87 7.79
N VAL A 298 -4.56 7.07 7.25
CA VAL A 298 -5.75 7.57 6.56
C VAL A 298 -6.96 7.11 7.34
N SER A 299 -8.00 7.93 7.37
CA SER A 299 -9.31 7.53 7.85
C SER A 299 -10.38 7.97 6.87
N LEU A 300 -11.55 7.34 6.98
CA LEU A 300 -12.73 7.87 6.35
C LEU A 300 -13.36 8.93 7.26
N GLY A 301 -13.74 10.05 6.66
CA GLY A 301 -14.76 10.90 7.26
C GLY A 301 -16.07 10.11 7.27
N LEU A 302 -16.44 9.57 8.42
CA LEU A 302 -17.68 8.78 8.56
C LEU A 302 -18.78 9.57 9.28
N THR A 303 -18.41 10.59 10.05
CA THR A 303 -19.32 11.29 10.97
C THR A 303 -19.85 12.61 10.46
N ASP A 304 -19.21 13.22 9.45
CA ASP A 304 -19.54 14.55 8.92
C ASP A 304 -19.85 14.54 7.41
N GLN A 305 -18.88 14.15 6.58
CA GLN A 305 -19.04 13.93 5.14
C GLN A 305 -18.23 12.72 4.72
N ILE A 306 -18.76 11.89 3.80
CA ILE A 306 -18.00 10.83 3.16
C ILE A 306 -16.77 11.47 2.51
N GLY A 307 -15.59 10.96 2.80
CA GLY A 307 -14.35 11.55 2.32
C GLY A 307 -13.13 10.85 2.86
N VAL A 308 -11.98 11.19 2.32
CA VAL A 308 -10.69 10.68 2.77
C VAL A 308 -10.02 11.73 3.64
N THR A 309 -9.60 11.32 4.83
CA THR A 309 -8.80 12.14 5.74
C THR A 309 -7.38 11.59 5.78
N PHE A 310 -6.40 12.42 5.46
CA PHE A 310 -4.98 12.11 5.65
C PHE A 310 -4.49 12.77 6.95
N TYR A 311 -3.87 11.99 7.82
CA TYR A 311 -3.16 12.49 9.00
C TYR A 311 -1.68 12.61 8.67
N VAL A 312 -1.23 13.82 8.41
CA VAL A 312 0.14 14.08 7.96
C VAL A 312 0.94 14.65 9.13
N LYS A 313 2.02 13.99 9.56
CA LYS A 313 2.94 14.51 10.59
C LYS A 313 3.40 15.90 10.16
N TYR A 314 3.17 16.90 11.01
CA TYR A 314 3.59 18.26 10.72
C TYR A 314 5.10 18.39 10.82
N THR A 315 5.67 19.16 9.91
CA THR A 315 7.07 19.59 9.94
C THR A 315 7.11 21.04 9.48
N ASP A 316 8.11 21.80 9.93
CA ASP A 316 8.22 23.22 9.56
C ASP A 316 8.44 23.45 8.06
N ARG A 317 8.80 22.39 7.33
CA ARG A 317 8.94 22.36 5.86
C ARG A 317 7.59 22.42 5.15
N LEU A 318 6.50 21.94 5.75
CA LEU A 318 5.18 21.90 5.11
C LEU A 318 4.56 23.30 5.06
N LYS A 319 4.46 23.87 3.85
CA LYS A 319 3.85 25.19 3.62
C LYS A 319 2.58 25.15 2.79
N LYS A 320 2.36 24.09 2.02
CA LYS A 320 1.12 23.90 1.25
C LYS A 320 0.85 22.42 1.03
N ALA A 321 -0.41 22.02 1.12
CA ALA A 321 -0.91 20.72 0.73
C ALA A 321 -2.00 20.89 -0.33
N VAL A 322 -1.98 20.05 -1.35
CA VAL A 322 -2.98 20.02 -2.41
C VAL A 322 -3.57 18.62 -2.47
N LEU A 323 -4.87 18.52 -2.29
CA LEU A 323 -5.65 17.31 -2.48
C LEU A 323 -6.47 17.48 -3.75
N ALA A 324 -6.26 16.64 -4.76
CA ALA A 324 -6.91 16.76 -6.06
C ALA A 324 -7.70 15.49 -6.42
N GLY A 325 -8.87 15.67 -6.99
CA GLY A 325 -9.80 14.60 -7.37
C GLY A 325 -11.00 15.19 -8.11
N TYR A 326 -12.07 14.41 -8.28
CA TYR A 326 -13.34 14.95 -8.76
C TYR A 326 -14.17 15.43 -7.55
N PRO A 327 -14.76 16.64 -7.57
CA PRO A 327 -14.93 17.53 -8.72
C PRO A 327 -13.83 18.61 -8.88
N GLY A 328 -12.80 18.63 -8.04
CA GLY A 328 -11.73 19.63 -8.14
C GLY A 328 -10.64 19.49 -7.08
N GLU A 329 -9.95 20.58 -6.81
CA GLU A 329 -8.81 20.59 -5.88
C GLU A 329 -9.14 21.32 -4.58
N VAL A 330 -8.61 20.80 -3.47
CA VAL A 330 -8.62 21.43 -2.15
C VAL A 330 -7.17 21.80 -1.83
N THR A 331 -6.92 23.09 -1.63
CA THR A 331 -5.61 23.60 -1.23
C THR A 331 -5.65 24.03 0.23
N VAL A 332 -4.67 23.56 1.02
CA VAL A 332 -4.51 23.89 2.44
C VAL A 332 -3.16 24.57 2.63
N THR A 333 -3.16 25.76 3.23
CA THR A 333 -1.95 26.54 3.55
C THR A 333 -1.85 26.90 5.03
N ASP A 334 -2.93 26.71 5.78
CA ASP A 334 -2.96 26.91 7.23
C ASP A 334 -3.01 25.56 7.93
N PHE A 335 -2.08 25.34 8.84
CA PHE A 335 -1.80 24.05 9.45
C PHE A 335 -1.84 24.17 10.96
N THR A 336 -2.81 23.51 11.58
CA THR A 336 -2.88 23.38 13.05
C THR A 336 -2.64 21.93 13.43
N PRO A 337 -1.47 21.59 14.02
CA PRO A 337 -1.19 20.25 14.48
C PRO A 337 -2.13 19.82 15.62
N ILE A 338 -2.54 18.55 15.60
CA ILE A 338 -3.35 17.92 16.66
C ILE A 338 -2.50 17.83 17.93
N ALA A 339 -3.02 18.30 19.06
CA ALA A 339 -2.25 18.45 20.29
C ALA A 339 -1.81 17.13 20.94
N SER A 340 -2.65 16.09 20.92
CA SER A 340 -2.37 14.80 21.59
C SER A 340 -3.22 13.65 21.00
N GLY A 341 -2.92 12.42 21.40
CA GLY A 341 -3.59 11.18 20.92
C GLY A 341 -2.80 10.46 19.83
N ASP A 342 -3.41 9.45 19.20
CA ASP A 342 -2.75 8.57 18.21
C ASP A 342 -2.15 9.34 17.03
N TYR A 343 -2.80 10.45 16.65
CA TYR A 343 -2.36 11.38 15.61
C TYR A 343 -1.79 12.69 16.16
N GLY A 344 -1.32 12.72 17.41
CA GLY A 344 -0.64 13.87 17.99
C GLY A 344 0.54 14.33 17.10
N GLY A 345 0.64 15.64 16.87
CA GLY A 345 1.61 16.25 15.97
C GLY A 345 1.27 16.17 14.48
N CYS A 346 0.16 15.54 14.08
CA CYS A 346 -0.31 15.54 12.70
C CYS A 346 -1.24 16.71 12.39
N VAL A 347 -1.29 17.11 11.12
CA VAL A 347 -2.36 17.92 10.54
C VAL A 347 -3.40 17.02 9.89
N LYS A 348 -4.66 17.43 9.99
CA LYS A 348 -5.81 16.74 9.39
C LYS A 348 -6.11 17.35 8.03
N LEU A 349 -5.92 16.60 6.95
CA LEU A 349 -6.25 17.02 5.59
C LEU A 349 -7.45 16.23 5.09
N VAL A 350 -8.57 16.91 4.83
CA VAL A 350 -9.83 16.27 4.46
C VAL A 350 -10.15 16.56 3.00
N TYR A 351 -10.40 15.52 2.21
CA TYR A 351 -10.97 15.63 0.88
C TYR A 351 -12.36 14.98 0.86
N PRO A 352 -13.44 15.77 0.70
CA PRO A 352 -14.79 15.22 0.63
C PRO A 352 -15.00 14.46 -0.68
N VAL A 353 -15.71 13.34 -0.60
CA VAL A 353 -15.97 12.45 -1.72
C VAL A 353 -17.45 12.11 -1.77
N ASN A 354 -18.00 12.21 -2.97
CA ASN A 354 -19.35 11.79 -3.27
C ASN A 354 -19.45 10.26 -3.29
N ALA A 355 -20.58 9.67 -2.87
CA ALA A 355 -20.72 8.21 -2.82
C ALA A 355 -20.46 7.54 -4.19
N THR A 356 -20.89 8.18 -5.28
CA THR A 356 -20.67 7.74 -6.67
C THR A 356 -19.19 7.78 -7.11
N GLU A 357 -18.36 8.51 -6.36
CA GLU A 357 -16.95 8.77 -6.67
C GLU A 357 -15.99 8.06 -5.70
N ALA A 358 -16.51 7.18 -4.84
CA ALA A 358 -15.73 6.45 -3.84
C ALA A 358 -14.52 5.70 -4.42
N ARG A 359 -14.60 5.29 -5.69
CA ARG A 359 -13.53 4.58 -6.42
C ARG A 359 -12.56 5.50 -7.16
N ARG A 360 -12.83 6.80 -7.27
CA ARG A 360 -11.90 7.73 -7.91
C ARG A 360 -10.73 7.99 -6.98
N LYS A 361 -9.52 7.90 -7.54
CA LYS A 361 -8.28 8.20 -6.82
C LYS A 361 -8.21 9.70 -6.54
N ILE A 362 -7.88 10.02 -5.30
CA ILE A 362 -7.52 11.35 -4.82
C ILE A 362 -6.01 11.37 -4.72
N THR A 363 -5.39 12.44 -5.22
CA THR A 363 -3.96 12.67 -5.07
C THR A 363 -3.69 13.63 -3.94
N LEU A 364 -2.78 13.28 -3.02
CA LEU A 364 -2.20 14.20 -2.04
C LEU A 364 -0.78 14.56 -2.48
N CYS A 365 -0.52 15.87 -2.60
CA CYS A 365 0.79 16.45 -2.83
C CYS A 365 1.12 17.47 -1.73
N LEU A 366 2.33 17.42 -1.19
CA LEU A 366 2.83 18.36 -0.18
C LEU A 366 3.91 19.24 -0.78
N TYR A 367 4.03 20.49 -0.30
CA TYR A 367 4.93 21.49 -0.86
C TYR A 367 5.62 22.30 0.23
N ASN A 368 6.88 22.67 -0.02
CA ASN A 368 7.68 23.54 0.82
C ASN A 368 7.50 25.04 0.44
N GLU A 369 8.24 25.91 1.11
CA GLU A 369 8.21 27.36 0.91
C GLU A 369 8.60 27.78 -0.52
N ASP A 370 9.54 27.07 -1.14
CA ASP A 370 9.97 27.31 -2.53
C ASP A 370 8.97 26.78 -3.57
N GLY A 371 7.89 26.13 -3.14
CA GLY A 371 6.93 25.47 -4.03
C GLY A 371 7.40 24.14 -4.60
N ALA A 372 8.51 23.59 -4.11
CA ALA A 372 8.97 22.24 -4.45
C ALA A 372 8.14 21.18 -3.71
N ARG A 373 7.93 20.02 -4.35
CA ARG A 373 7.20 18.89 -3.74
C ARG A 373 8.01 18.30 -2.58
N ILE A 374 7.33 18.05 -1.46
CA ILE A 374 7.88 17.33 -0.33
C ILE A 374 7.54 15.85 -0.51
N PRO A 375 8.52 14.94 -0.41
CA PRO A 375 8.27 13.52 -0.43
C PRO A 375 7.37 13.10 0.73
N ILE A 376 6.44 12.21 0.43
CA ILE A 376 5.49 11.68 1.38
C ILE A 376 5.84 10.21 1.59
N TYR A 377 6.11 9.85 2.84
CA TYR A 377 6.21 8.46 3.26
C TYR A 377 4.94 8.06 3.99
N ASN A 378 4.53 6.80 3.84
CA ASN A 378 3.47 6.20 4.63
C ASN A 378 3.74 4.71 4.70
N SER A 379 4.14 4.20 5.86
CA SER A 379 4.42 2.77 6.06
C SER A 379 3.23 1.86 5.71
N ASP A 380 2.01 2.37 5.78
CA ASP A 380 0.78 1.61 5.64
C ASP A 380 0.17 1.75 4.23
N LEU A 381 0.50 2.82 3.48
CA LEU A 381 -0.10 3.13 2.17
C LEU A 381 0.88 3.20 0.99
N CYS A 382 2.17 3.48 1.23
CA CYS A 382 3.16 3.69 0.19
C CYS A 382 4.50 3.08 0.61
N ARG A 383 4.85 1.94 0.01
CA ARG A 383 6.04 1.14 0.33
C ARG A 383 7.38 1.83 0.01
N ALA A 384 7.35 2.93 -0.74
CA ALA A 384 8.49 3.83 -0.94
C ALA A 384 8.02 5.30 -0.81
N PRO A 385 8.86 6.20 -0.26
CA PRO A 385 8.55 7.63 -0.26
C PRO A 385 8.34 8.13 -1.70
N GLY A 386 7.17 8.68 -1.96
CA GLY A 386 6.75 9.20 -3.26
C GLY A 386 6.32 10.66 -3.16
N ASP A 387 6.34 11.40 -4.26
CA ASP A 387 5.92 12.81 -4.27
C ASP A 387 4.39 12.99 -4.29
N THR A 388 3.65 11.89 -4.44
CA THR A 388 2.20 11.85 -4.59
C THR A 388 1.65 10.59 -3.94
N ILE A 389 0.70 10.72 -3.01
CA ILE A 389 -0.13 9.58 -2.57
C ILE A 389 -1.38 9.53 -3.44
N LYS A 390 -1.72 8.34 -3.97
CA LYS A 390 -2.99 8.07 -4.65
C LYS A 390 -3.84 7.16 -3.79
N PHE A 391 -5.00 7.64 -3.36
CA PHE A 391 -5.87 6.87 -2.47
C PHE A 391 -7.34 7.20 -2.74
N SER A 392 -8.23 6.23 -2.58
CA SER A 392 -9.67 6.39 -2.75
C SER A 392 -10.42 5.87 -1.52
N VAL A 393 -11.71 6.21 -1.42
CA VAL A 393 -12.57 5.64 -0.37
C VAL A 393 -12.62 4.12 -0.50
N GLN A 394 -12.69 3.60 -1.73
CA GLN A 394 -12.70 2.16 -1.99
C GLN A 394 -11.44 1.45 -1.50
N ASP A 395 -10.26 2.02 -1.73
CA ASP A 395 -8.99 1.43 -1.26
C ASP A 395 -8.95 1.30 0.27
N TYR A 396 -9.57 2.26 0.97
CA TYR A 396 -9.71 2.21 2.42
C TYR A 396 -10.64 1.08 2.86
N LEU A 397 -11.80 0.97 2.20
CA LEU A 397 -12.82 -0.01 2.55
C LEU A 397 -12.31 -1.45 2.36
N GLU A 398 -11.50 -1.70 1.33
CA GLU A 398 -10.86 -3.00 1.09
C GLU A 398 -9.86 -3.38 2.19
N GLN A 399 -9.22 -2.39 2.82
CA GLN A 399 -8.27 -2.58 3.91
C GLN A 399 -8.92 -2.51 5.30
N ALA A 400 -10.22 -2.21 5.39
CA ALA A 400 -10.92 -2.04 6.67
C ALA A 400 -10.78 -3.24 7.64
N PRO A 401 -10.81 -4.52 7.19
CA PRO A 401 -10.58 -5.65 8.09
C PRO A 401 -9.18 -5.63 8.73
N GLN A 402 -8.17 -5.19 7.99
CA GLN A 402 -6.80 -5.06 8.48
C GLN A 402 -6.64 -3.87 9.44
N TYR A 403 -7.31 -2.75 9.16
CA TYR A 403 -7.28 -1.57 10.02
C TYR A 403 -8.04 -1.78 11.34
N TYR A 404 -9.05 -2.66 11.34
CA TYR A 404 -9.96 -2.85 12.47
C TYR A 404 -10.12 -4.32 12.87
N PRO A 405 -9.04 -5.10 13.09
CA PRO A 405 -9.12 -6.57 13.20
C PRO A 405 -10.03 -7.04 14.35
N ASN A 406 -10.12 -6.24 15.43
CA ASN A 406 -10.91 -6.55 16.62
C ASN A 406 -12.13 -5.62 16.81
N ASN A 407 -12.41 -4.70 15.89
CA ASN A 407 -13.53 -3.74 16.01
C ASN A 407 -14.65 -4.07 15.02
N GLN A 408 -15.55 -4.96 15.44
CA GLN A 408 -16.69 -5.39 14.63
C GLN A 408 -17.64 -4.24 14.23
N LYS A 409 -17.79 -3.21 15.09
CA LYS A 409 -18.63 -2.06 14.75
C LYS A 409 -18.05 -1.25 13.60
N ALA A 410 -16.73 -0.99 13.63
CA ALA A 410 -16.03 -0.30 12.55
C ALA A 410 -16.07 -1.09 11.23
N GLN A 411 -15.86 -2.41 11.30
CA GLN A 411 -15.96 -3.28 10.11
C GLN A 411 -17.37 -3.27 9.50
N LYS A 412 -18.42 -3.34 10.33
CA LYS A 412 -19.82 -3.23 9.87
C LYS A 412 -20.10 -1.87 9.22
N LEU A 413 -19.61 -0.78 9.83
CA LEU A 413 -19.77 0.57 9.29
C LEU A 413 -19.08 0.72 7.93
N ALA A 414 -17.85 0.22 7.79
CA ALA A 414 -17.13 0.20 6.52
C ALA A 414 -17.88 -0.60 5.45
N ALA A 415 -18.35 -1.81 5.79
CA ALA A 415 -19.13 -2.65 4.86
C ALA A 415 -20.43 -1.94 4.41
N ALA A 416 -21.16 -1.34 5.33
CA ALA A 416 -22.39 -0.60 5.02
C ALA A 416 -22.13 0.61 4.11
N LEU A 417 -21.04 1.35 4.35
CA LEU A 417 -20.62 2.44 3.47
C LEU A 417 -20.25 1.94 2.07
N GLY A 418 -19.50 0.84 1.96
CA GLY A 418 -19.15 0.24 0.67
C GLY A 418 -20.37 -0.17 -0.14
N ASN A 419 -21.36 -0.77 0.51
CA ASN A 419 -22.63 -1.13 -0.13
C ASN A 419 -23.41 0.09 -0.62
N TYR A 420 -23.44 1.17 0.17
CA TYR A 420 -24.06 2.43 -0.26
C TYR A 420 -23.34 3.06 -1.46
N CYS A 421 -22.01 3.13 -1.43
CA CYS A 421 -21.21 3.62 -2.55
C CYS A 421 -21.43 2.81 -3.83
N ASN A 422 -21.45 1.48 -3.73
CA ASN A 422 -21.70 0.60 -4.88
C ASN A 422 -23.11 0.78 -5.45
N ALA A 423 -24.14 0.80 -4.60
CA ALA A 423 -25.51 1.03 -5.04
C ALA A 423 -25.67 2.39 -5.74
N ALA A 424 -25.10 3.45 -5.16
CA ALA A 424 -25.13 4.78 -5.76
C ALA A 424 -24.41 4.83 -7.12
N SER A 425 -23.22 4.23 -7.23
CA SER A 425 -22.50 4.14 -8.50
C SER A 425 -23.27 3.36 -9.58
N ASN A 426 -23.92 2.26 -9.22
CA ASN A 426 -24.72 1.48 -10.18
C ASN A 426 -25.88 2.31 -10.74
N TYR A 427 -26.57 3.03 -9.87
CA TYR A 427 -27.75 3.80 -10.24
C TYR A 427 -27.42 5.06 -11.06
N PHE A 428 -26.47 5.86 -10.60
CA PHE A 428 -26.20 7.18 -11.20
C PHE A 428 -25.10 7.17 -12.27
N CYS A 429 -24.30 6.11 -12.35
CA CYS A 429 -23.16 6.04 -13.27
C CYS A 429 -23.22 4.85 -14.25
N GLU A 430 -24.33 4.09 -14.28
CA GLU A 430 -24.55 2.94 -15.17
C GLU A 430 -23.36 1.96 -15.21
N LYS A 431 -22.94 1.47 -14.04
CA LYS A 431 -21.86 0.48 -13.93
C LYS A 431 -22.36 -0.87 -13.42
N ASP A 432 -21.80 -1.96 -13.94
CA ASP A 432 -22.11 -3.34 -13.53
C ASP A 432 -21.36 -3.74 -12.26
N TYR A 433 -21.74 -3.20 -11.09
CA TYR A 433 -21.22 -3.70 -9.81
C TYR A 433 -22.24 -4.57 -9.09
N THR A 434 -21.77 -5.66 -8.47
CA THR A 434 -22.58 -6.43 -7.54
C THR A 434 -22.69 -5.67 -6.21
N VAL A 435 -23.91 -5.61 -5.67
CA VAL A 435 -24.14 -5.10 -4.32
C VAL A 435 -24.58 -6.28 -3.48
N GLU A 436 -23.74 -6.67 -2.52
CA GLU A 436 -23.94 -7.88 -1.71
C GLU A 436 -24.23 -7.51 -0.25
N GLY A 437 -25.03 -8.34 0.43
CA GLY A 437 -25.23 -8.20 1.87
C GLY A 437 -25.97 -6.94 2.32
N ILE A 438 -26.76 -6.30 1.44
CA ILE A 438 -27.76 -5.33 1.90
C ILE A 438 -28.87 -6.13 2.58
N GLU A 439 -29.04 -5.94 3.90
CA GLU A 439 -30.18 -6.47 4.63
C GLU A 439 -31.49 -6.04 3.97
N ASP A 440 -32.49 -6.93 3.95
CA ASP A 440 -33.79 -6.61 3.36
C ASP A 440 -34.51 -5.58 4.25
N VAL A 441 -34.34 -4.30 3.91
CA VAL A 441 -34.98 -3.19 4.63
C VAL A 441 -36.40 -3.03 4.11
N THR A 442 -37.36 -3.37 4.97
CA THR A 442 -38.79 -3.22 4.74
C THR A 442 -39.26 -1.79 4.98
N ILE A 443 -40.38 -1.41 4.34
CA ILE A 443 -40.91 -0.04 4.36
C ILE A 443 -41.20 0.51 5.78
N ASP A 444 -41.54 -0.35 6.75
CA ASP A 444 -41.80 0.01 8.15
C ASP A 444 -40.56 0.58 8.88
N LYS A 445 -39.36 0.38 8.32
CA LYS A 445 -38.14 0.99 8.85
C LYS A 445 -37.99 2.46 8.48
N PHE A 446 -38.79 2.95 7.53
CA PHE A 446 -38.79 4.35 7.14
C PHE A 446 -39.96 5.09 7.77
N GLU A 447 -39.70 6.32 8.18
CA GLU A 447 -40.70 7.18 8.81
C GLU A 447 -41.55 7.87 7.73
N PRO A 448 -42.89 7.70 7.69
CA PRO A 448 -43.75 8.51 6.83
C PRO A 448 -43.77 9.98 7.29
N TYR A 449 -44.23 10.91 6.44
CA TYR A 449 -44.49 12.26 6.93
C TYR A 449 -45.54 12.20 8.05
N LYS A 450 -45.22 12.82 9.18
CA LYS A 450 -46.19 13.00 10.27
C LYS A 450 -47.34 13.94 9.86
N GLN A 451 -47.10 14.86 8.92
CA GLN A 451 -48.09 15.77 8.34
C GLN A 451 -47.80 16.02 6.85
N PRO A 452 -48.81 16.13 5.96
CA PRO A 452 -48.58 16.43 4.56
C PRO A 452 -47.95 17.82 4.37
N LEU A 453 -46.92 17.94 3.53
CA LEU A 453 -46.33 19.21 3.12
C LEU A 453 -47.30 19.95 2.19
N HIS A 454 -48.31 20.61 2.74
CA HIS A 454 -49.30 21.36 1.96
C HIS A 454 -48.65 22.60 1.31
N GLY A 455 -48.47 22.60 -0.01
CA GLY A 455 -47.80 23.69 -0.75
C GLY A 455 -46.27 23.65 -0.75
N ALA A 456 -45.68 22.56 -0.22
CA ALA A 456 -44.24 22.33 -0.26
C ALA A 456 -43.92 20.89 -0.69
N LYS A 457 -42.74 20.66 -1.27
CA LYS A 457 -42.27 19.32 -1.67
C LYS A 457 -40.85 19.10 -1.19
N LEU A 458 -40.61 17.96 -0.56
CA LEU A 458 -39.27 17.50 -0.22
C LEU A 458 -38.73 16.61 -1.35
N SER A 459 -37.49 16.80 -1.74
CA SER A 459 -36.76 15.92 -2.63
C SER A 459 -35.34 15.76 -2.13
N PRO A 460 -34.93 14.61 -1.59
CA PRO A 460 -33.51 14.36 -1.42
C PRO A 460 -32.88 14.22 -2.79
N VAL A 461 -31.78 14.90 -2.96
CA VAL A 461 -30.84 14.59 -4.01
C VAL A 461 -30.00 13.45 -3.48
N LEU A 462 -30.42 12.22 -3.81
CA LEU A 462 -29.61 11.02 -3.61
C LEU A 462 -28.42 10.98 -4.59
N ASN A 463 -28.05 12.10 -5.21
CA ASN A 463 -26.96 12.17 -6.15
C ASN A 463 -25.62 12.23 -5.41
N ASN A 464 -24.59 12.66 -6.13
CA ASN A 464 -23.23 12.71 -5.66
C ASN A 464 -23.07 13.45 -4.29
N ARG A 465 -23.92 14.44 -3.94
CA ARG A 465 -23.88 15.15 -2.65
C ARG A 465 -25.19 14.91 -1.91
N LEU A 466 -25.20 14.06 -0.87
CA LEU A 466 -26.39 13.83 -0.05
C LEU A 466 -26.96 15.19 0.44
N GLU A 467 -28.07 15.59 -0.15
CA GLU A 467 -28.68 16.91 -0.01
C GLU A 467 -30.19 16.74 0.09
N LEU A 468 -30.86 17.55 0.92
CA LEU A 468 -32.32 17.60 0.98
C LEU A 468 -32.80 18.92 0.38
N ARG A 469 -33.68 18.86 -0.62
CA ARG A 469 -34.29 20.04 -1.24
C ARG A 469 -35.72 20.21 -0.78
N LEU A 470 -36.07 21.43 -0.42
CA LEU A 470 -37.41 21.85 -0.09
C LEU A 470 -37.88 22.87 -1.14
N TYR A 471 -38.86 22.47 -1.93
CA TYR A 471 -39.54 23.33 -2.90
C TYR A 471 -40.77 23.94 -2.24
N THR A 472 -40.94 25.25 -2.40
CA THR A 472 -42.07 26.02 -1.89
C THR A 472 -42.62 26.92 -3.00
N ASP A 473 -43.91 27.27 -2.94
CA ASP A 473 -44.57 28.12 -3.96
C ASP A 473 -43.96 29.54 -4.12
N SER A 474 -43.10 29.99 -3.19
CA SER A 474 -42.38 31.27 -3.27
C SER A 474 -41.03 31.18 -2.58
N ALA A 475 -40.03 30.59 -3.24
CA ALA A 475 -38.67 30.57 -2.70
C ALA A 475 -38.07 31.99 -2.71
N VAL A 476 -37.73 32.50 -1.53
CA VAL A 476 -37.13 33.84 -1.32
C VAL A 476 -35.69 33.63 -0.82
N PRO A 477 -34.72 34.52 -1.14
CA PRO A 477 -33.42 34.50 -0.48
C PRO A 477 -33.59 34.56 1.04
N GLY A 478 -33.05 33.57 1.77
CA GLY A 478 -33.24 33.43 3.21
C GLY A 478 -32.75 32.09 3.77
N THR A 479 -32.76 31.96 5.09
CA THR A 479 -32.41 30.72 5.80
C THR A 479 -33.63 30.28 6.63
N ILE A 480 -34.02 29.01 6.51
CA ILE A 480 -35.02 28.41 7.40
C ILE A 480 -34.25 27.62 8.45
N HIS A 481 -34.38 28.06 9.70
CA HIS A 481 -33.60 27.51 10.80
C HIS A 481 -34.20 26.22 11.34
N ALA A 482 -33.32 25.29 11.69
CA ALA A 482 -33.70 24.13 12.49
C ALA A 482 -34.03 24.58 13.92
N GLU A 483 -35.21 24.23 14.43
CA GLU A 483 -35.64 24.64 15.78
C GLU A 483 -34.76 24.02 16.87
N GLN A 484 -34.33 22.77 16.69
CA GLN A 484 -33.54 22.04 17.69
C GLN A 484 -32.03 22.05 17.37
N GLY A 485 -31.66 22.47 16.16
CA GLY A 485 -30.26 22.49 15.69
C GLY A 485 -29.63 21.10 15.52
N ILE A 486 -30.45 20.04 15.48
CA ILE A 486 -30.02 18.66 15.26
C ILE A 486 -29.60 18.49 13.80
N LEU A 487 -30.44 18.95 12.87
CA LEU A 487 -30.17 18.97 11.43
C LEU A 487 -29.69 20.37 10.97
N PRO A 488 -28.98 20.48 9.83
CA PRO A 488 -28.57 21.78 9.29
C PRO A 488 -29.76 22.66 8.88
N ASP A 489 -29.52 23.96 8.81
CA ASP A 489 -30.48 24.93 8.26
C ASP A 489 -30.68 24.74 6.76
N PHE A 490 -31.89 25.02 6.29
CA PHE A 490 -32.22 25.13 4.88
C PHE A 490 -31.82 26.49 4.35
N LYS A 491 -30.99 26.52 3.31
CA LYS A 491 -30.54 27.76 2.66
C LYS A 491 -31.24 27.95 1.32
N GLY A 492 -31.85 29.12 1.11
CA GLY A 492 -32.46 29.49 -0.16
C GLY A 492 -31.42 29.52 -1.28
N THR A 493 -31.80 29.00 -2.45
CA THR A 493 -30.94 28.97 -3.64
C THR A 493 -31.53 29.83 -4.76
N ASP A 494 -30.67 30.29 -5.68
CA ASP A 494 -31.09 31.01 -6.88
C ASP A 494 -31.92 30.14 -7.86
N GLN A 495 -32.03 28.83 -7.58
CA GLN A 495 -32.77 27.87 -8.40
C GLN A 495 -34.21 27.63 -7.91
N GLY A 496 -34.71 28.44 -6.98
CA GLY A 496 -36.12 28.40 -6.56
C GLY A 496 -36.45 27.28 -5.57
N TYR A 497 -35.48 26.78 -4.81
CA TYR A 497 -35.66 25.84 -3.70
C TYR A 497 -34.72 26.15 -2.53
N TYR A 498 -35.04 25.63 -1.35
CA TYR A 498 -34.12 25.61 -0.22
C TYR A 498 -33.33 24.31 -0.20
N SER A 499 -32.03 24.39 0.10
CA SER A 499 -31.11 23.26 0.17
C SER A 499 -30.59 23.05 1.59
N MET A 500 -30.66 21.81 2.07
CA MET A 500 -29.94 21.34 3.25
C MET A 500 -28.81 20.42 2.78
N SER A 501 -27.58 20.92 2.84
CA SER A 501 -26.37 20.19 2.46
C SER A 501 -25.56 19.79 3.69
N GLY A 502 -24.68 18.79 3.56
CA GLY A 502 -23.79 18.36 4.64
C GLY A 502 -24.52 17.58 5.74
N ILE A 503 -25.58 16.86 5.38
CA ILE A 503 -26.23 15.91 6.28
C ILE A 503 -25.25 14.75 6.47
N THR A 504 -24.83 14.58 7.72
CA THR A 504 -23.86 13.55 8.07
C THR A 504 -24.54 12.18 8.18
N ALA A 505 -23.78 11.09 8.04
CA ALA A 505 -24.35 9.74 8.08
C ALA A 505 -25.15 9.46 9.36
N ALA A 506 -24.60 9.88 10.52
CA ALA A 506 -25.26 9.75 11.81
C ALA A 506 -26.55 10.60 11.93
N LYS A 507 -26.67 11.66 11.14
CA LYS A 507 -27.82 12.57 11.14
C LYS A 507 -28.91 12.20 10.14
N ILE A 508 -28.67 11.22 9.25
CA ILE A 508 -29.66 10.79 8.26
C ILE A 508 -30.96 10.29 8.91
N ALA A 509 -30.85 9.59 10.04
CA ALA A 509 -32.01 9.10 10.78
C ALA A 509 -32.60 10.14 11.76
N SER A 510 -31.96 11.29 11.95
CA SER A 510 -32.41 12.33 12.87
C SER A 510 -33.63 13.07 12.31
N GLN A 511 -34.46 13.59 13.21
CA GLN A 511 -35.56 14.49 12.89
C GLN A 511 -35.27 15.87 13.47
N ASP A 512 -35.73 16.91 12.80
CA ASP A 512 -35.78 18.26 13.35
C ASP A 512 -37.06 18.97 12.90
N SER A 513 -37.41 20.05 13.57
CA SER A 513 -38.58 20.86 13.27
C SER A 513 -38.17 22.13 12.52
N TYR A 514 -38.96 22.48 11.49
CA TYR A 514 -38.75 23.65 10.66
C TYR A 514 -40.06 24.42 10.48
N GLU A 515 -40.03 25.72 10.70
CA GLU A 515 -41.15 26.60 10.40
C GLU A 515 -41.11 27.00 8.91
N ILE A 516 -42.07 26.49 8.14
CA ILE A 516 -42.18 26.75 6.70
C ILE A 516 -43.56 27.39 6.45
N ASN A 517 -43.57 28.61 5.91
CA ASN A 517 -44.81 29.37 5.64
C ASN A 517 -45.76 29.46 6.87
N GLY A 518 -45.21 29.63 8.07
CA GLY A 518 -45.98 29.74 9.32
C GLY A 518 -46.55 28.43 9.86
N THR A 519 -46.08 27.28 9.35
CA THR A 519 -46.43 25.95 9.84
C THR A 519 -45.16 25.19 10.22
N THR A 520 -45.13 24.58 11.42
CA THR A 520 -44.00 23.75 11.86
C THR A 520 -44.10 22.34 11.29
N TYR A 521 -43.06 21.90 10.59
CA TYR A 521 -42.94 20.57 10.01
C TYR A 521 -41.78 19.81 10.64
N THR A 522 -42.03 18.57 11.09
CA THR A 522 -40.97 17.65 11.48
C THR A 522 -40.44 16.91 10.26
N ILE A 523 -39.18 17.16 9.91
CA ILE A 523 -38.53 16.63 8.70
C ILE A 523 -37.39 15.68 9.12
N SER A 524 -37.29 14.55 8.42
CA SER A 524 -36.12 13.66 8.50
C SER A 524 -35.56 13.39 7.10
N PRO A 525 -34.24 13.21 6.95
CA PRO A 525 -33.65 12.79 5.67
C PRO A 525 -34.17 11.45 5.15
N LEU A 526 -34.61 10.54 6.02
CA LEU A 526 -35.17 9.23 5.66
C LEU A 526 -36.66 9.26 5.25
N THR A 527 -37.37 10.38 5.43
CA THR A 527 -38.81 10.44 5.15
C THR A 527 -39.13 10.21 3.68
N TYR A 528 -38.22 10.57 2.77
CA TYR A 528 -38.36 10.23 1.35
C TYR A 528 -38.10 8.75 1.05
N GLY A 529 -37.25 8.07 1.83
CA GLY A 529 -37.04 6.63 1.67
C GLY A 529 -38.35 5.86 1.77
N TYR A 530 -39.23 6.26 2.70
CA TYR A 530 -40.60 5.73 2.79
C TYR A 530 -41.37 5.91 1.47
N TYR A 531 -41.29 7.08 0.83
CA TYR A 531 -41.97 7.35 -0.44
C TYR A 531 -41.45 6.51 -1.60
N VAL A 532 -40.13 6.37 -1.74
CA VAL A 532 -39.51 5.53 -2.77
C VAL A 532 -39.92 4.08 -2.59
N MET A 533 -39.80 3.57 -1.36
CA MET A 533 -40.13 2.19 -1.04
C MET A 533 -41.62 1.89 -1.29
N LYS A 534 -42.50 2.87 -1.09
CA LYS A 534 -43.94 2.72 -1.30
C LYS A 534 -44.41 2.86 -2.73
N ASN A 535 -43.84 3.82 -3.47
CA ASN A 535 -44.46 4.33 -4.71
C ASN A 535 -43.58 4.18 -5.96
N SER A 536 -42.30 3.81 -5.84
CA SER A 536 -41.42 3.63 -7.00
C SER A 536 -41.47 2.19 -7.51
N ASP A 537 -41.41 2.00 -8.83
CA ASP A 537 -41.18 0.70 -9.47
C ASP A 537 -39.70 0.46 -9.82
N ASP A 538 -38.85 1.46 -9.58
CA ASP A 538 -37.40 1.41 -9.83
C ASP A 538 -36.67 0.67 -8.70
N GLU A 539 -36.39 -0.62 -8.91
CA GLU A 539 -35.68 -1.45 -7.93
C GLU A 539 -34.22 -1.03 -7.71
N ALA A 540 -33.57 -0.42 -8.70
CA ALA A 540 -32.22 0.09 -8.53
C ALA A 540 -32.22 1.31 -7.59
N LEU A 541 -33.19 2.21 -7.74
CA LEU A 541 -33.41 3.32 -6.80
C LEU A 541 -33.74 2.84 -5.38
N LYS A 542 -34.62 1.83 -5.25
CA LYS A 542 -34.92 1.21 -3.94
C LYS A 542 -33.66 0.62 -3.30
N THR A 543 -32.80 -0.01 -4.10
CA THR A 543 -31.52 -0.56 -3.62
C THR A 543 -30.61 0.53 -3.05
N VAL A 544 -30.50 1.68 -3.72
CA VAL A 544 -29.77 2.85 -3.19
C VAL A 544 -30.35 3.30 -1.84
N VAL A 545 -31.67 3.41 -1.75
CA VAL A 545 -32.37 3.84 -0.51
C VAL A 545 -32.17 2.85 0.64
N ARG A 546 -32.27 1.54 0.38
CA ARG A 546 -31.99 0.50 1.39
C ARG A 546 -30.54 0.59 1.88
N ALA A 547 -29.59 0.72 0.95
CA ALA A 547 -28.16 0.82 1.29
C ALA A 547 -27.86 2.07 2.14
N LEU A 548 -28.42 3.22 1.75
CA LEU A 548 -28.30 4.47 2.50
C LEU A 548 -28.86 4.34 3.93
N PHE A 549 -30.01 3.67 4.08
CA PHE A 549 -30.61 3.41 5.39
C PHE A 549 -29.70 2.55 6.27
N VAL A 550 -29.18 1.44 5.75
CA VAL A 550 -28.27 0.55 6.49
C VAL A 550 -27.00 1.29 6.89
N TYR A 551 -26.42 2.08 5.98
CA TYR A 551 -25.26 2.92 6.29
C TYR A 551 -25.56 3.93 7.40
N ALA A 552 -26.65 4.68 7.30
CA ALA A 552 -27.09 5.65 8.30
C ALA A 552 -27.26 5.03 9.69
N LYS A 553 -27.96 3.89 9.75
CA LYS A 553 -28.20 3.18 11.01
C LYS A 553 -26.91 2.67 11.63
N THR A 554 -26.03 2.08 10.81
CA THR A 554 -24.74 1.56 11.29
C THR A 554 -23.84 2.71 11.76
N ALA A 555 -23.91 3.88 11.13
CA ALA A 555 -23.19 5.08 11.55
C ALA A 555 -23.72 5.67 12.87
N LEU A 556 -25.01 5.49 13.18
CA LEU A 556 -25.60 5.87 14.45
C LEU A 556 -25.23 4.89 15.58
N ASP A 557 -25.12 3.60 15.28
CA ASP A 557 -24.78 2.55 16.24
C ASP A 557 -23.28 2.52 16.62
N TYR A 558 -22.43 3.05 15.73
CA TYR A 558 -20.98 3.18 15.89
C TYR A 558 -20.65 4.34 16.83
#